data_AF-M5C4L9-F1
#
_entry.id   AF-M5C4L9-F1
#
_cell.length_a   1.000
_cell.length_b   1.000
_cell.length_c   1.000
_cell.angle_alpha   90.00
_cell.angle_beta   90.00
_cell.angle_gamma   90.00
#
_symmetry.space_group_name_H-M   'P 1'
#
loop_
_entity.id
_entity.type
_entity.pdbx_description
1 polymer ?
#
loop_
_entity_poly.entity_id
_entity_poly.type
_entity_poly.pdbx_seq_one_letter_code
_entity_poly.pdbx_strand_id
1 'polypeptide(L)'
;MKNEAIAASGIYYYDEENITDSRLGFRTAVAGPESYEQNDLKGCQLTWGMGYDDPCVNELGSVATRQDRCIAFPNAYQHRVSPFELVDKSKPGHRKIVALFLVDPAVRRPSTTTVPPQQADWRASGISANPVLKSAFSKLSPEIIDHIDSMAEGTMKREEAEAYRLELMDERTAFVSKNDEHFFMAPFSLCEH
;
A
#
# COMPACT_ATOMS: atom_id res chain seq x y z
N MET A 1 -2.13 -7.77 -8.68
CA MET A 1 -2.62 -8.99 -7.97
C MET A 1 -4.12 -9.13 -8.12
N LYS A 2 -4.69 -10.35 -8.21
CA LYS A 2 -6.15 -10.54 -8.22
C LYS A 2 -6.83 -10.00 -6.94
N ASN A 3 -6.08 -9.99 -5.84
CA ASN A 3 -6.53 -9.55 -4.52
C ASN A 3 -6.40 -8.03 -4.30
N GLU A 4 -5.97 -7.25 -5.31
CA GLU A 4 -5.70 -5.82 -5.17
C GLU A 4 -6.26 -5.07 -6.38
N ALA A 5 -7.21 -4.18 -6.14
CA ALA A 5 -7.87 -3.37 -7.17
C ALA A 5 -7.77 -1.90 -6.75
N ILE A 6 -6.56 -1.44 -6.43
CA ILE A 6 -6.34 -0.06 -6.01
C ILE A 6 -6.19 0.79 -7.27
N ALA A 7 -7.05 1.80 -7.42
CA ALA A 7 -7.02 2.75 -8.52
C ALA A 7 -6.06 3.91 -8.22
N ALA A 8 -6.05 4.38 -6.97
CA ALA A 8 -5.20 5.49 -6.54
C ALA A 8 -4.73 5.30 -5.08
N SER A 9 -3.59 5.91 -4.79
CA SER A 9 -2.97 5.92 -3.48
C SER A 9 -2.82 7.36 -3.01
N GLY A 10 -3.06 7.59 -1.73
CA GLY A 10 -2.94 8.87 -1.06
C GLY A 10 -2.05 8.74 0.17
N ILE A 11 -1.07 9.62 0.34
CA ILE A 11 -0.18 9.62 1.51
C ILE A 11 -0.21 11.00 2.15
N TYR A 12 -0.53 11.03 3.44
CA TYR A 12 -0.48 12.23 4.27
C TYR A 12 0.69 12.15 5.25
N TYR A 13 1.61 13.11 5.18
CA TYR A 13 2.78 13.22 6.05
C TYR A 13 2.42 14.14 7.21
N TYR A 14 2.06 13.59 8.37
CA TYR A 14 1.47 14.39 9.44
C TYR A 14 2.47 14.85 10.51
N ASP A 15 3.66 14.26 10.54
CA ASP A 15 4.68 14.58 11.55
C ASP A 15 6.07 14.17 11.03
N GLU A 16 7.01 15.11 11.02
CA GLU A 16 8.37 14.93 10.52
C GLU A 16 9.35 15.71 11.41
N GLU A 17 10.32 15.01 11.98
CA GLU A 17 11.32 15.63 12.87
C GLU A 17 12.71 15.04 12.65
N ASN A 18 13.71 15.91 12.66
CA ASN A 18 15.14 15.56 12.61
C ASN A 18 15.53 14.67 11.42
N ILE A 19 14.91 14.83 10.25
CA ILE A 19 15.30 14.15 9.01
C ILE A 19 15.64 15.14 7.89
N THR A 20 16.54 14.72 7.00
CA THR A 20 16.88 15.48 5.79
C THR A 20 15.70 15.49 4.81
N ASP A 21 15.70 16.43 3.84
CA ASP A 21 14.66 16.53 2.81
C ASP A 21 14.43 15.17 2.13
N SER A 22 13.25 14.59 2.35
CA SER A 22 12.84 13.33 1.74
C SER A 22 11.93 13.59 0.54
N ARG A 23 11.97 12.68 -0.43
CA ARG A 23 11.23 12.81 -1.69
C ARG A 23 10.57 11.49 -2.05
N LEU A 24 9.43 11.59 -2.73
CA LEU A 24 8.73 10.47 -3.34
C LEU A 24 8.92 10.58 -4.85
N GLY A 25 9.70 9.67 -5.41
CA GLY A 25 9.93 9.55 -6.85
C GLY A 25 8.89 8.68 -7.52
N PHE A 26 8.58 8.97 -8.77
CA PHE A 26 7.57 8.27 -9.56
C PHE A 26 8.12 7.88 -10.94
N ARG A 27 7.74 6.69 -11.38
CA ARG A 27 7.99 6.22 -12.76
C ARG A 27 6.80 5.44 -13.29
N THR A 28 6.73 5.28 -14.60
CA THR A 28 5.71 4.46 -15.26
C THR A 28 6.30 3.72 -16.46
N ALA A 29 5.79 2.54 -16.75
CA ALA A 29 6.17 1.79 -17.94
C ALA A 29 5.53 2.46 -19.16
N VAL A 30 6.26 2.51 -20.26
CA VAL A 30 5.78 3.05 -21.54
C VAL A 30 5.92 2.00 -22.63
N ALA A 31 5.16 2.15 -23.71
CA ALA A 31 5.36 1.31 -24.90
C ALA A 31 6.70 1.68 -25.55
N GLY A 32 7.37 0.69 -26.14
CA GLY A 32 8.56 0.93 -26.95
C GLY A 32 8.23 1.75 -28.20
N PRO A 33 9.21 2.48 -28.78
CA PRO A 33 9.01 3.23 -30.01
C PRO A 33 8.50 2.34 -31.14
N GLU A 34 7.39 2.76 -31.76
CA GLU A 34 6.87 2.13 -32.98
C GLU A 34 7.34 2.91 -34.21
N SER A 35 7.52 2.20 -35.34
CA SER A 35 7.74 2.82 -36.66
C SER A 35 8.98 3.73 -36.77
N TYR A 36 10.11 3.35 -36.16
CA TYR A 36 11.40 4.03 -36.34
C TYR A 36 12.27 3.33 -37.42
N GLU A 37 13.19 4.06 -38.05
CA GLU A 37 14.15 3.49 -38.99
C GLU A 37 15.19 2.65 -38.25
N GLN A 38 15.49 1.45 -38.76
CA GLN A 38 16.44 0.55 -38.12
C GLN A 38 17.81 1.25 -37.93
N ASN A 39 18.31 1.25 -36.69
CA ASN A 39 19.53 1.94 -36.26
C ASN A 39 19.45 3.48 -36.17
N ASP A 40 18.27 4.10 -36.27
CA ASP A 40 18.11 5.54 -36.03
C ASP A 40 18.11 5.88 -34.53
N LEU A 41 19.25 5.67 -33.88
CA LEU A 41 19.45 5.95 -32.47
C LEU A 41 19.24 7.44 -32.14
N LYS A 42 19.60 8.32 -33.08
CA LYS A 42 19.50 9.76 -32.90
C LYS A 42 18.05 10.21 -32.95
N GLY A 43 17.26 9.74 -33.91
CA GLY A 43 15.82 10.00 -33.98
C GLY A 43 15.10 9.43 -32.76
N CYS A 44 15.49 8.23 -32.32
CA CYS A 44 14.91 7.63 -31.11
C CYS A 44 15.16 8.47 -29.86
N GLN A 45 16.40 8.90 -29.64
CA GLN A 45 16.76 9.74 -28.50
C GLN A 45 16.07 11.10 -28.53
N LEU A 46 15.99 11.74 -29.70
CA LEU A 46 15.38 13.07 -29.82
C LEU A 46 13.85 13.06 -29.68
N THR A 47 13.20 11.98 -30.12
CA THR A 47 11.74 11.88 -30.13
C THR A 47 11.19 11.32 -28.83
N TRP A 48 11.80 10.25 -28.31
CA TRP A 48 11.30 9.53 -27.13
C TRP A 48 12.23 9.59 -25.93
N GLY A 49 13.45 10.11 -26.07
CA GLY A 49 14.44 10.14 -24.99
C GLY A 49 15.07 8.77 -24.69
N MET A 50 14.87 7.78 -25.56
CA MET A 50 15.33 6.40 -25.37
C MET A 50 16.39 6.02 -26.40
N GLY A 51 17.46 5.37 -25.93
CA GLY A 51 18.51 4.76 -26.72
C GLY A 51 18.30 3.27 -27.00
N TYR A 52 19.34 2.64 -27.54
CA TYR A 52 19.37 1.19 -27.77
C TYR A 52 19.47 0.44 -26.42
N ASP A 53 18.64 -0.58 -26.22
CA ASP A 53 18.51 -1.36 -24.98
C ASP A 53 18.10 -0.57 -23.72
N ASP A 54 17.67 0.70 -23.86
CA ASP A 54 17.13 1.44 -22.73
C ASP A 54 15.79 0.81 -22.27
N PRO A 55 15.54 0.78 -20.95
CA PRO A 55 14.27 0.31 -20.43
C PRO A 55 13.13 1.21 -20.92
N CYS A 56 12.00 0.62 -21.28
CA CYS A 56 10.79 1.36 -21.68
C CYS A 56 10.09 1.94 -20.44
N VAL A 57 10.77 2.88 -19.79
CA VAL A 57 10.37 3.50 -18.53
C VAL A 57 10.47 5.00 -18.67
N ASN A 58 9.42 5.70 -18.24
CA ASN A 58 9.41 7.15 -18.13
C ASN A 58 9.51 7.57 -16.66
N GLU A 59 10.57 8.30 -16.32
CA GLU A 59 10.77 8.91 -15.01
C GLU A 59 9.91 10.16 -14.90
N LEU A 60 8.86 10.10 -14.08
CA LEU A 60 7.90 11.21 -13.90
C LEU A 60 8.42 12.27 -12.93
N GLY A 61 9.60 12.06 -12.35
CA GLY A 61 10.24 12.95 -11.40
C GLY A 61 9.88 12.63 -9.95
N SER A 62 10.02 13.62 -9.07
CA SER A 62 9.81 13.43 -7.64
C SER A 62 9.23 14.66 -6.96
N VAL A 63 8.54 14.44 -5.85
CA VAL A 63 7.96 15.48 -5.00
C VAL A 63 8.56 15.39 -3.60
N ALA A 64 8.84 16.54 -2.98
CA ALA A 64 9.27 16.58 -1.58
C ALA A 64 8.14 16.13 -0.65
N THR A 65 8.48 15.37 0.39
CA THR A 65 7.52 14.75 1.31
C THR A 65 7.52 15.44 2.67
N ARG A 66 7.12 16.72 2.68
CA ARG A 66 7.14 17.57 3.88
C ARG A 66 5.97 17.26 4.82
N GLN A 67 6.16 17.52 6.11
CA GLN A 67 5.05 17.60 7.07
C GLN A 67 3.88 18.46 6.54
N ASP A 68 2.66 18.04 6.91
CA ASP A 68 1.36 18.60 6.54
C ASP A 68 1.07 18.56 5.02
N ARG A 69 1.78 17.70 4.29
CA ARG A 69 1.56 17.47 2.86
C ARG A 69 0.74 16.22 2.62
N CYS A 70 -0.25 16.35 1.75
CA CYS A 70 -0.96 15.21 1.15
C CYS A 70 -0.51 15.03 -0.30
N ILE A 71 -0.23 13.79 -0.69
CA ILE A 71 0.17 13.41 -2.05
C ILE A 71 -0.79 12.32 -2.53
N ALA A 72 -1.52 12.59 -3.61
CA ALA A 72 -2.40 11.62 -4.25
C ALA A 72 -1.91 11.32 -5.67
N PHE A 73 -1.87 10.05 -6.04
CA PHE A 73 -1.37 9.61 -7.34
C PHE A 73 -2.06 8.31 -7.80
N PRO A 74 -2.17 8.08 -9.13
CA PRO A 74 -2.67 6.83 -9.68
C PRO A 74 -1.79 5.65 -9.24
N ASN A 75 -2.42 4.51 -8.92
CA ASN A 75 -1.67 3.30 -8.52
C ASN A 75 -0.92 2.65 -9.70
N ALA A 76 -1.13 3.15 -10.93
CA ALA A 76 -0.35 2.79 -12.11
C ALA A 76 1.08 3.37 -12.08
N TYR A 77 1.35 4.36 -11.22
CA TYR A 77 2.70 4.87 -11.04
C TYR A 77 3.42 4.04 -9.98
N GLN A 78 4.58 3.49 -10.35
CA GLN A 78 5.50 2.99 -9.35
C GLN A 78 6.09 4.18 -8.59
N HIS A 79 6.13 4.09 -7.26
CA HIS A 79 6.69 5.13 -6.41
C HIS A 79 7.78 4.60 -5.47
N ARG A 80 8.80 5.42 -5.20
CA ARG A 80 9.91 5.08 -4.29
C ARG A 80 10.23 6.27 -3.41
N VAL A 81 10.39 6.03 -2.12
CA VAL A 81 10.99 7.02 -1.21
C VAL A 81 12.48 7.11 -1.48
N SER A 82 12.95 8.32 -1.81
CA SER A 82 14.37 8.64 -1.90
C SER A 82 15.05 8.44 -0.54
N PRO A 83 16.32 7.99 -0.51
CA PRO A 83 17.08 7.89 0.72
C PRO A 83 17.09 9.22 1.49
N PHE A 84 16.99 9.14 2.82
CA PHE A 84 17.09 10.27 3.74
C PHE A 84 17.81 9.79 5.01
N GLU A 85 18.37 10.73 5.76
CA GLU A 85 19.06 10.44 7.01
C GLU A 85 18.66 11.43 8.12
N LEU A 86 19.17 11.22 9.32
CA LEU A 86 18.99 12.17 10.42
C LEU A 86 19.80 13.44 10.16
N VAL A 87 19.21 14.62 10.43
CA VAL A 87 19.93 15.90 10.37
C VAL A 87 20.98 15.95 11.50
N ASP A 88 20.55 15.65 12.72
CA ASP A 88 21.41 15.48 13.90
C ASP A 88 21.46 13.99 14.24
N LYS A 89 22.59 13.35 13.91
CA LYS A 89 22.83 11.91 14.15
C LYS A 89 22.92 11.54 15.63
N SER A 90 23.00 12.52 16.54
CA SER A 90 23.00 12.28 17.99
C SER A 90 21.59 12.18 18.60
N LYS A 91 20.55 12.54 17.83
CA LYS A 91 19.15 12.57 18.28
C LYS A 91 18.30 11.60 17.46
N PRO A 92 17.21 11.06 18.03
CA PRO A 92 16.23 10.35 17.24
C PRO A 92 15.55 11.29 16.22
N GLY A 93 14.95 10.71 15.19
CA GLY A 93 14.13 11.42 14.21
C GLY A 93 13.07 10.49 13.65
N HIS A 94 12.02 11.06 13.08
CA HIS A 94 10.91 10.29 12.55
C HIS A 94 10.25 10.97 11.36
N ARG A 95 9.53 10.15 10.61
CA ARG A 95 8.56 10.57 9.60
C ARG A 95 7.34 9.68 9.74
N LYS A 96 6.20 10.28 10.08
CA LYS A 96 4.95 9.56 10.28
C LYS A 96 3.97 9.91 9.18
N ILE A 97 3.29 8.88 8.70
CA ILE A 97 2.39 8.98 7.56
C ILE A 97 1.07 8.25 7.83
N VAL A 98 0.05 8.65 7.08
CA VAL A 98 -1.18 7.88 6.88
C VAL A 98 -1.29 7.59 5.39
N ALA A 99 -1.36 6.30 5.04
CA ALA A 99 -1.62 5.84 3.67
C ALA A 99 -3.09 5.48 3.50
N LEU A 100 -3.70 5.98 2.44
CA LEU A 100 -5.08 5.77 2.04
C LEU A 100 -5.10 5.16 0.64
N PHE A 101 -5.92 4.14 0.45
CA PHE A 101 -6.04 3.46 -0.84
C PHE A 101 -7.47 3.56 -1.34
N LEU A 102 -7.63 4.13 -2.54
CA LEU A 102 -8.89 4.12 -3.26
C LEU A 102 -8.99 2.81 -4.04
N VAL A 103 -9.86 1.91 -3.57
CA VAL A 103 -10.24 0.72 -4.34
C VAL A 103 -11.09 1.16 -5.53
N ASP A 104 -10.83 0.58 -6.69
CA ASP A 104 -11.55 0.82 -7.94
C ASP A 104 -13.05 0.63 -7.73
N PRO A 105 -13.86 1.71 -7.86
CA PRO A 105 -15.30 1.63 -7.63
C PRO A 105 -16.02 0.75 -8.66
N ALA A 106 -15.40 0.47 -9.82
CA ALA A 106 -15.95 -0.44 -10.82
C ALA A 106 -15.84 -1.92 -10.38
N VAL A 107 -15.02 -2.23 -9.38
CA VAL A 107 -14.80 -3.60 -8.89
C VAL A 107 -15.49 -3.79 -7.54
N ARG A 108 -16.55 -4.61 -7.52
CA ARG A 108 -17.22 -4.96 -6.26
C ARG A 108 -16.32 -5.84 -5.40
N ARG A 109 -16.03 -5.39 -4.18
CA ARG A 109 -15.17 -6.07 -3.21
C ARG A 109 -15.88 -6.19 -1.85
N PRO A 110 -15.59 -7.21 -1.05
CA PRO A 110 -16.00 -7.24 0.34
C PRO A 110 -15.50 -5.98 1.07
N SER A 111 -16.35 -5.39 1.90
CA SER A 111 -16.03 -4.21 2.71
C SER A 111 -16.61 -4.35 4.11
N THR A 112 -16.33 -3.41 4.99
CA THR A 112 -16.91 -3.37 6.34
C THR A 112 -18.43 -3.24 6.37
N THR A 113 -19.07 -2.92 5.23
CA THR A 113 -20.53 -3.01 5.07
C THR A 113 -21.05 -4.44 5.17
N THR A 114 -20.27 -5.43 4.74
CA THR A 114 -20.70 -6.85 4.67
C THR A 114 -19.79 -7.82 5.42
N VAL A 115 -18.57 -7.38 5.76
CA VAL A 115 -17.60 -8.16 6.54
C VAL A 115 -17.60 -7.60 7.96
N PRO A 116 -18.03 -8.39 8.97
CA PRO A 116 -18.01 -7.95 10.36
C PRO A 116 -16.56 -7.83 10.88
N PRO A 117 -16.35 -7.20 12.06
CA PRO A 117 -15.05 -7.22 12.73
C PRO A 117 -14.47 -8.63 12.83
N GLN A 118 -13.23 -8.80 12.37
CA GLN A 118 -12.55 -10.10 12.32
C GLN A 118 -11.64 -10.34 13.54
N GLN A 119 -11.35 -9.32 14.36
CA GLN A 119 -10.60 -9.54 15.60
C GLN A 119 -11.53 -10.11 16.67
N ALA A 120 -11.16 -11.26 17.26
CA ALA A 120 -11.95 -11.91 18.29
C ALA A 120 -12.30 -10.96 19.46
N ASP A 121 -11.32 -10.21 19.96
CA ASP A 121 -11.50 -9.29 21.09
C ASP A 121 -12.46 -8.13 20.78
N TRP A 122 -12.57 -7.74 19.51
CA TRP A 122 -13.49 -6.69 19.09
C TRP A 122 -14.94 -7.13 19.09
N ARG A 123 -15.22 -8.44 19.04
CA ARG A 123 -16.59 -8.97 19.09
C ARG A 123 -17.25 -8.60 20.43
N ALA A 124 -16.55 -8.80 21.54
CA ALA A 124 -17.02 -8.43 22.87
C ALA A 124 -17.26 -6.90 23.00
N SER A 125 -16.37 -6.10 22.42
CA SER A 125 -16.55 -4.63 22.36
C SER A 125 -17.73 -4.22 21.49
N GLY A 126 -17.96 -4.89 20.35
CA GLY A 126 -19.09 -4.63 19.45
C GLY A 126 -20.45 -4.98 20.09
N ILE A 127 -20.51 -6.11 20.78
CA ILE A 127 -21.69 -6.50 21.58
C ILE A 127 -21.97 -5.46 22.66
N SER A 128 -20.93 -5.02 23.36
CA SER A 128 -21.03 -4.03 24.44
C SER A 128 -21.41 -2.62 23.95
N ALA A 129 -20.97 -2.25 22.74
CA ALA A 129 -21.29 -0.96 22.12
C ALA A 129 -22.71 -0.89 21.55
N ASN A 130 -23.32 -2.04 21.22
CA ASN A 130 -24.69 -2.10 20.73
C ASN A 130 -25.68 -2.30 21.89
N PRO A 131 -26.58 -1.35 22.19
CA PRO A 131 -27.49 -1.44 23.34
C PRO A 131 -28.40 -2.67 23.32
N VAL A 132 -28.83 -3.10 22.13
CA VAL A 132 -29.72 -4.25 21.95
C VAL A 132 -28.97 -5.54 22.25
N LEU A 133 -27.81 -5.74 21.62
CA LEU A 133 -26.97 -6.91 21.86
C LEU A 133 -26.50 -6.96 23.32
N LYS A 134 -26.05 -5.85 23.89
CA LYS A 134 -25.66 -5.75 25.29
C LYS A 134 -26.76 -6.24 26.23
N SER A 135 -28.01 -5.82 26.01
CA SER A 135 -29.16 -6.22 26.84
C SER A 135 -29.54 -7.70 26.69
N ALA A 136 -29.26 -8.30 25.52
CA ALA A 136 -29.48 -9.72 25.28
C ALA A 136 -28.38 -10.56 25.93
N PHE A 137 -27.12 -10.19 25.73
CA PHE A 137 -25.96 -10.88 26.28
C PHE A 137 -25.87 -10.77 27.81
N SER A 138 -26.35 -9.69 28.42
CA SER A 138 -26.39 -9.55 29.89
C SER A 138 -27.33 -10.55 30.58
N LYS A 139 -28.20 -11.23 29.83
CA LYS A 139 -29.12 -12.26 30.35
C LYS A 139 -28.57 -13.68 30.19
N LEU A 140 -27.45 -13.84 29.50
CA LEU A 140 -26.80 -15.13 29.26
C LEU A 140 -25.80 -15.42 30.38
N SER A 141 -25.64 -16.70 30.72
CA SER A 141 -24.56 -17.11 31.62
C SER A 141 -23.21 -17.08 30.89
N PRO A 142 -22.08 -16.94 31.61
CA PRO A 142 -20.75 -16.93 30.99
C PRO A 142 -20.49 -18.13 30.09
N GLU A 143 -20.96 -19.33 30.47
CA GLU A 143 -20.77 -20.56 29.70
C GLU A 143 -21.48 -20.53 28.34
N ILE A 144 -22.63 -19.87 28.25
CA ILE A 144 -23.36 -19.72 26.98
C ILE A 144 -22.66 -18.70 26.09
N ILE A 145 -22.10 -17.63 26.67
CA ILE A 145 -21.31 -16.64 25.93
C ILE A 145 -20.06 -17.31 25.35
N ASP A 146 -19.32 -18.07 26.16
CA ASP A 146 -18.15 -18.82 25.73
C ASP A 146 -18.50 -19.83 24.62
N HIS A 147 -19.66 -20.49 24.73
CA HIS A 147 -20.12 -21.41 23.68
C HIS A 147 -20.46 -20.68 22.38
N ILE A 148 -21.16 -19.54 22.45
CA ILE A 148 -21.44 -18.69 21.28
C ILE A 148 -20.14 -18.26 20.62
N ASP A 149 -19.17 -17.80 21.39
CA ASP A 149 -17.87 -17.37 20.89
C ASP A 149 -17.09 -18.55 20.25
N SER A 150 -17.19 -19.75 20.82
CA SER A 150 -16.59 -20.96 20.24
C SER A 150 -17.20 -21.36 18.89
N MET A 151 -18.47 -20.99 18.65
CA MET A 151 -19.16 -21.22 17.38
C MET A 151 -19.01 -20.06 16.39
N ALA A 152 -18.39 -18.96 16.81
CA ALA A 152 -18.41 -17.72 16.06
C ALA A 152 -17.34 -17.75 14.95
N GLU A 153 -17.72 -18.22 13.77
CA GLU A 153 -16.85 -18.29 12.60
C GLU A 153 -16.38 -16.89 12.12
N GLY A 154 -15.25 -16.86 11.41
CA GLY A 154 -14.74 -15.67 10.71
C GLY A 154 -13.98 -14.67 11.57
N THR A 155 -13.69 -14.98 12.85
CA THR A 155 -12.71 -14.23 13.63
C THR A 155 -11.34 -14.89 13.64
N MET A 156 -10.33 -14.08 13.86
CA MET A 156 -8.95 -14.46 14.05
C MET A 156 -8.37 -13.79 15.29
N LYS A 157 -7.39 -14.45 15.90
CA LYS A 157 -6.56 -13.87 16.95
C LYS A 157 -5.59 -12.87 16.36
N ARG A 158 -5.00 -12.04 17.22
CA ARG A 158 -4.00 -11.05 16.79
C ARG A 158 -2.79 -11.72 16.14
N GLU A 159 -2.32 -12.83 16.72
CA GLU A 159 -1.18 -13.57 16.21
C GLU A 159 -1.45 -14.14 14.81
N GLU A 160 -2.67 -14.64 14.57
CA GLU A 160 -3.10 -15.13 13.25
C GLU A 160 -3.16 -13.99 12.23
N ALA A 161 -3.69 -12.82 12.62
CA ALA A 161 -3.74 -11.64 11.77
C ALA A 161 -2.32 -11.12 11.41
N GLU A 162 -1.39 -11.17 12.36
CA GLU A 162 0.00 -10.79 12.16
C GLU A 162 0.71 -11.80 11.24
N ALA A 163 0.44 -13.09 11.36
CA ALA A 163 0.96 -14.11 10.45
C ALA A 163 0.45 -13.89 9.00
N TYR A 164 -0.85 -13.66 8.81
CA TYR A 164 -1.41 -13.32 7.50
C TYR A 164 -0.82 -12.02 6.93
N ARG A 165 -0.51 -11.04 7.77
CA ARG A 165 0.17 -9.82 7.33
C ARG A 165 1.55 -10.14 6.75
N LEU A 166 2.32 -11.01 7.38
CA LEU A 166 3.65 -11.40 6.87
C LEU A 166 3.53 -12.12 5.53
N GLU A 167 2.61 -13.07 5.40
CA GLU A 167 2.34 -13.76 4.13
C GLU A 167 1.97 -12.77 3.02
N LEU A 168 1.12 -11.77 3.31
CA LEU A 168 0.76 -10.71 2.37
C LEU A 168 1.97 -9.87 1.93
N MET A 169 2.89 -9.56 2.85
CA MET A 169 4.10 -8.80 2.53
C MET A 169 5.04 -9.61 1.63
N ASP A 170 5.18 -10.91 1.87
CA ASP A 170 5.96 -11.81 1.02
C ASP A 170 5.36 -11.93 -0.39
N GLU A 171 4.03 -12.10 -0.49
CA GLU A 171 3.32 -12.10 -1.78
C GLU A 171 3.52 -10.80 -2.55
N ARG A 172 3.45 -9.65 -1.87
CA ARG A 172 3.68 -8.33 -2.46
C ARG A 172 5.11 -8.17 -2.96
N THR A 173 6.10 -8.52 -2.14
CA THR A 173 7.52 -8.48 -2.52
C THR A 173 7.75 -9.29 -3.80
N ALA A 174 7.24 -10.54 -3.84
CA ALA A 174 7.38 -11.41 -5.00
C ALA A 174 6.66 -10.85 -6.25
N PHE A 175 5.50 -10.22 -6.07
CA PHE A 175 4.78 -9.57 -7.17
C PHE A 175 5.54 -8.37 -7.73
N VAL A 176 6.14 -7.54 -6.86
CA VAL A 176 6.95 -6.38 -7.27
C VAL A 176 8.12 -6.83 -8.12
N SER A 177 8.88 -7.83 -7.68
CA SER A 177 10.02 -8.36 -8.45
C SER A 177 9.59 -8.83 -9.84
N LYS A 178 8.49 -9.59 -9.93
CA LYS A 178 7.96 -10.04 -11.23
C LYS A 178 7.47 -8.89 -12.11
N ASN A 179 6.84 -7.88 -11.51
CA ASN A 179 6.34 -6.72 -12.23
C ASN A 179 7.50 -5.85 -12.76
N ASP A 180 8.56 -5.69 -11.97
CA ASP A 180 9.79 -5.00 -12.39
C ASP A 180 10.47 -5.75 -13.53
N GLU A 181 10.62 -7.07 -13.44
CA GLU A 181 11.18 -7.90 -14.52
C GLU A 181 10.36 -7.78 -15.81
N HIS A 182 9.02 -7.76 -15.71
CA HIS A 182 8.15 -7.79 -16.89
C HIS A 182 7.97 -6.41 -17.55
N PHE A 183 7.93 -5.33 -16.77
CA PHE A 183 7.55 -4.01 -17.28
C PHE A 183 8.64 -2.94 -17.18
N PHE A 184 9.63 -3.08 -16.28
CA PHE A 184 10.56 -2.00 -15.98
C PHE A 184 12.04 -2.36 -16.23
N MET A 185 12.37 -3.65 -16.38
CA MET A 185 13.72 -4.21 -16.57
C MET A 185 14.80 -3.74 -15.56
N ALA A 186 14.41 -2.99 -14.51
CA ALA A 186 15.27 -2.45 -13.47
C ALA A 186 14.53 -2.43 -12.12
N PRO A 187 15.18 -2.87 -11.02
CA PRO A 187 14.56 -2.99 -9.72
C PRO A 187 14.17 -1.63 -9.12
N PHE A 188 13.01 -1.55 -8.49
CA PHE A 188 12.51 -0.35 -7.84
C PHE A 188 11.65 -0.70 -6.62
N SER A 189 12.21 -0.43 -5.44
CA SER A 189 11.55 -0.73 -4.17
C SER A 189 10.36 0.19 -3.93
N LEU A 190 9.17 -0.41 -3.83
CA LEU A 190 7.97 0.26 -3.33
C LEU A 190 8.10 0.49 -1.82
N CYS A 191 7.41 1.51 -1.30
CA CYS A 191 7.33 1.72 0.14
C CYS A 191 6.37 0.69 0.75
N GLU A 192 6.94 -0.34 1.36
CA GLU A 192 6.17 -1.26 2.22
C GLU A 192 5.97 -0.61 3.59
N HIS A 193 4.75 -0.70 4.13
CA HIS A 193 4.32 -0.12 5.40
C HIS A 193 3.88 -1.21 6.38
#